data_AF-A0A2D6L6Z5-F1
#
_entry.id   AF-A0A2D6L6Z5-F1
#
_cell.length_a   1.000
_cell.length_b   1.000
_cell.length_c   1.000
_cell.angle_alpha   90.00
_cell.angle_beta   90.00
_cell.angle_gamma   90.00
#
_symmetry.space_group_name_H-M   'P 1'
#
loop_
_entity.id
_entity.type
_entity.pdbx_description
1 polymer ?
#
loop_
_entity_poly.entity_id
_entity_poly.type
_entity_poly.pdbx_seq_one_letter_code
_entity_poly.pdbx_strand_id
1 'polypeptide(L)' 'MNNLHKVTFLLLVLGGLNWLAFGIWGTDISQWLGGMDSQNAKILYVLLGLSALYELVHHKKNGCKLCK' A
#
# COMPACT_ATOMS: atom_id res chain seq x y z
N MET A 1 17.79 -5.35 -5.51
CA MET A 1 16.39 -5.05 -5.17
C MET A 1 15.51 -6.00 -5.94
N ASN A 2 14.85 -6.91 -5.22
CA ASN A 2 13.94 -7.89 -5.81
C ASN A 2 12.75 -7.19 -6.49
N ASN A 3 12.20 -7.76 -7.58
CA ASN A 3 11.05 -7.15 -8.28
C ASN A 3 9.83 -7.06 -7.37
N LEU A 4 9.62 -8.06 -6.52
CA LEU A 4 8.52 -8.08 -5.55
C LEU A 4 8.65 -6.99 -4.48
N HIS A 5 9.88 -6.67 -4.04
CA HIS A 5 10.15 -5.58 -3.11
C HIS A 5 9.80 -4.21 -3.71
N LYS A 6 10.11 -3.97 -5.00
CA LYS A 6 9.73 -2.71 -5.66
C LYS A 6 8.21 -2.53 -5.73
N VAL A 7 7.49 -3.59 -6.10
CA VAL A 7 6.03 -3.55 -6.26
C VAL A 7 5.33 -3.35 -4.91
N THR A 8 5.72 -4.12 -3.90
CA THR A 8 5.14 -4.01 -2.55
C THR A 8 5.49 -2.69 -1.88
N PHE A 9 6.70 -2.17 -2.07
CA PHE A 9 7.06 -0.83 -1.60
C PHE A 9 6.25 0.27 -2.30
N LEU A 10 6.03 0.17 -3.61
CA LEU A 10 5.18 1.12 -4.33
C LEU A 10 3.73 1.08 -3.83
N LEU A 11 3.15 -0.11 -3.66
CA LEU A 11 1.82 -0.30 -3.10
C LEU A 11 1.73 0.29 -1.69
N LEU A 12 2.72 0.07 -0.84
CA LEU A 12 2.78 0.65 0.50
C LEU A 12 2.74 2.18 0.46
N VAL A 13 3.55 2.80 -0.41
CA VAL A 13 3.57 4.26 -0.60
C VAL A 13 2.21 4.77 -1.09
N LEU A 14 1.58 4.10 -2.06
CA LEU A 14 0.25 4.46 -2.55
C LEU A 14 -0.81 4.39 -1.43
N GLY A 15 -0.73 3.38 -0.56
CA GLY A 15 -1.61 3.27 0.60
C GLY A 15 -1.41 4.41 1.58
N GLY A 16 -0.16 4.80 1.86
CA GLY A 16 0.15 5.96 2.69
C GLY A 16 -0.35 7.28 2.09
N LEU A 17 -0.16 7.47 0.78
CA LEU A 17 -0.67 8.65 0.07
C LEU A 17 -2.20 8.73 0.06
N ASN A 18 -2.89 7.59 -0.03
CA ASN A 18 -4.34 7.55 0.11
C ASN A 18 -4.79 8.04 1.49
N TRP A 19 -4.13 7.60 2.57
CA TRP A 19 -4.44 8.09 3.92
C TRP A 19 -4.10 9.57 4.11
N LEU A 20 -3.04 10.06 3.47
CA LEU A 20 -2.73 11.48 3.46
C LEU A 20 -3.83 12.27 2.73
N ALA A 21 -4.30 11.80 1.57
CA ALA A 21 -5.39 12.44 0.84
C ALA A 21 -6.68 12.47 1.68
N PHE A 22 -6.99 11.37 2.38
CA PHE A 22 -8.12 11.31 3.30
C PHE A 22 -7.97 12.31 4.46
N GLY A 23 -6.75 12.48 5.00
CA GLY A 23 -6.50 13.47 6.05
C GLY A 23 -6.65 14.93 5.60
N ILE A 24 -6.32 15.25 4.35
CA ILE A 24 -6.37 16.62 3.81
C ILE A 24 -7.76 16.97 3.26
N TRP A 25 -8.36 16.06 2.50
CA TRP A 25 -9.59 16.32 1.74
C TRP A 25 -10.80 15.52 2.24
N GLY A 26 -10.62 14.56 3.14
CA GLY A 26 -11.68 13.63 3.54
C GLY A 26 -12.07 12.66 2.43
N THR A 27 -11.29 12.59 1.35
CA THR A 27 -11.54 11.73 0.20
C THR A 27 -10.50 10.64 0.11
N ASP A 28 -10.97 9.43 -0.19
CA ASP A 28 -10.12 8.27 -0.37
C ASP A 28 -10.47 7.55 -1.69
N ILE A 29 -9.58 6.67 -2.12
CA ILE A 29 -9.70 5.96 -3.39
C ILE A 29 -10.96 5.08 -3.46
N SER A 30 -11.53 4.67 -2.32
CA SER A 30 -12.75 3.85 -2.32
C SER A 30 -13.93 4.59 -2.93
N GLN A 31 -14.00 5.92 -2.81
CA GLN A 31 -15.09 6.72 -3.39
C GLN A 31 -15.18 6.53 -4.91
N TRP A 32 -14.05 6.30 -5.56
CA TRP A 32 -13.95 6.10 -7.01
C TRP A 32 -14.18 4.64 -7.40
N LEU A 33 -14.24 3.75 -6.41
CA LEU A 33 -14.40 2.30 -6.56
C LEU A 33 -15.78 1.82 -6.06
N GLY A 34 -16.73 2.73 -5.84
CA GLY A 34 -18.08 2.40 -5.35
C GLY A 34 -18.26 2.47 -3.83
N GLY A 35 -17.36 3.13 -3.12
CA GLY A 35 -17.38 3.33 -1.67
C GLY A 35 -16.63 2.27 -0.87
N MET A 36 -16.45 2.51 0.44
CA MET A 36 -15.75 1.58 1.36
C MET A 36 -16.40 0.20 1.43
N ASP A 37 -17.70 0.11 1.20
CA ASP A 37 -18.44 -1.16 1.23
C ASP A 37 -18.23 -2.01 -0.02
N SER A 38 -17.71 -1.42 -1.11
CA SER A 38 -17.52 -2.12 -2.37
C SER A 38 -16.46 -3.22 -2.25
N GLN A 39 -16.71 -4.34 -2.93
CA GLN A 39 -15.77 -5.47 -2.96
C GLN A 39 -14.42 -5.04 -3.57
N ASN A 40 -14.45 -4.16 -4.56
CA ASN A 40 -13.27 -3.64 -5.25
C ASN A 40 -12.39 -2.83 -4.30
N ALA A 41 -12.98 -1.94 -3.50
CA ALA A 41 -12.25 -1.16 -2.49
C ALA A 41 -11.61 -2.07 -1.44
N LYS A 42 -12.36 -3.08 -0.96
CA LYS A 42 -11.87 -4.05 0.02
C LYS A 42 -10.67 -4.83 -0.51
N ILE A 43 -10.72 -5.32 -1.75
CA ILE A 43 -9.59 -6.02 -2.38
C ILE A 43 -8.35 -5.12 -2.44
N LEU A 44 -8.51 -3.87 -2.86
CA LEU A 44 -7.39 -2.92 -2.93
C LEU A 44 -6.78 -2.66 -1.54
N TYR A 45 -7.60 -2.40 -0.52
CA TYR A 45 -7.10 -2.20 0.84
C TYR A 45 -6.39 -3.44 1.41
N VAL A 46 -6.89 -4.64 1.11
CA VAL A 46 -6.20 -5.88 1.48
C VAL A 46 -4.84 -5.99 0.80
N LEU A 47 -4.72 -5.65 -0.50
CA LEU A 47 -3.44 -5.66 -1.21
C LEU A 47 -2.44 -4.63 -0.65
N LEU A 48 -2.90 -3.44 -0.30
CA LEU A 48 -2.08 -2.41 0.34
C LEU A 48 -1.57 -2.90 1.71
N GLY A 49 -2.45 -3.51 2.51
CA GLY A 49 -2.10 -4.08 3.82
C GLY A 49 -1.12 -5.26 3.71
N LEU A 50 -1.34 -6.18 2.78
CA LEU A 50 -0.42 -7.30 2.53
C LEU A 50 0.95 -6.80 2.06
N SER A 51 0.99 -5.74 1.26
CA SER A 51 2.25 -5.11 0.83
C SER A 51 3.00 -4.50 2.01
N ALA A 52 2.28 -3.85 2.95
CA ALA A 52 2.86 -3.34 4.18
C ALA A 52 3.47 -4.46 5.04
N LEU A 53 2.74 -5.57 5.23
CA LEU A 53 3.24 -6.72 5.98
C LEU A 53 4.45 -7.37 5.30
N TYR A 54 4.42 -7.49 3.97
CA TYR A 54 5.54 -8.05 3.21
C TYR A 54 6.81 -7.23 3.41
N GLU A 55 6.71 -5.90 3.25
CA GLU A 55 7.84 -5.00 3.47
C GLU A 55 8.28 -5.05 4.94
N LEU A 56 7.37 -5.01 5.90
CA LEU A 56 7.72 -5.08 7.32
C LEU A 56 8.58 -6.31 7.66
N VAL A 57 8.26 -7.48 7.10
CA VAL A 57 8.95 -8.74 7.40
C VAL A 57 10.18 -8.99 6.52
N HIS A 58 10.15 -8.53 5.26
CA HIS A 58 11.14 -8.92 4.26
C HIS A 58 11.98 -7.77 3.69
N HIS A 59 11.72 -6.51 4.05
CA HIS A 59 12.41 -5.33 3.48
C HIS A 59 13.94 -5.44 3.55
N LYS A 60 14.49 -5.80 4.72
CA LYS A 60 15.94 -5.96 4.91
C LYS A 60 16.51 -7.17 4.15
N LYS A 61 15.76 -8.29 4.09
CA LYS A 61 16.19 -9.52 3.43
C LYS A 61 16.16 -9.43 1.90
N ASN A 62 15.27 -8.61 1.33
CA ASN A 62 15.03 -8.50 -0.10
C ASN A 62 15.98 -7.56 -0.87
N GLY A 63 17.08 -7.16 -0.22
CA GLY A 63 18.15 -6.40 -0.86
C GLY A 63 17.84 -4.91 -1.03
N CYS A 64 17.19 -4.29 -0.02
CA CYS A 64 17.24 -2.85 0.15
C CYS A 64 18.69 -2.45 0.45
N LYS A 65 19.30 -1.61 -0.41
CA LYS A 65 20.71 -1.22 -0.29
C LYS A 65 20.97 -0.24 0.86
N LEU A 66 19.92 0.41 1.36
CA LEU A 66 19.97 1.48 2.36
C LEU A 66 19.73 0.97 3.79
N CYS A 67 19.02 -0.15 3.96
CA CYS A 67 18.74 -0.74 5.27
C CYS A 67 19.79 -1.82 5.60
N LYS A 68 20.88 -1.40 6.25
CA LYS A 68 21.94 -2.29 6.77
C LYS A 68 21.61 -2.89 8.13
#